data_AF-A0A9D1LQ56-F1
#
_entry.id   AF-A0A9D1LQ56-F1
#
_cell.length_a   1.000
_cell.length_b   1.000
_cell.length_c   1.000
_cell.angle_alpha   90.00
_cell.angle_beta   90.00
_cell.angle_gamma   90.00
#
_symmetry.space_group_name_H-M   'P 1'
#
loop_
_entity.id
_entity.type
_entity.pdbx_description
1 polymer ?
#
loop_
_entity_poly.entity_id
_entity_poly.type
_entity_poly.pdbx_seq_one_letter_code
_entity_poly.pdbx_strand_id
1 'polypeptide(L)'
;MPMTKPPIAEMLEKVDCRYTLVVETAKRARALVGGAQPLIDTKETKPIVIAIDEIHRGLIGYTRNMDELVEKDEKKLQEGENQ
;
A
#
# COMPACT_ATOMS: atom_id res chain seq x y z
N MET A 1 12.60 15.99 15.46
CA MET A 1 12.87 15.58 14.06
C MET A 1 11.72 14.69 13.61
N PRO A 2 11.18 14.85 12.39
CA PRO A 2 10.13 13.96 11.90
C PRO A 2 10.66 12.52 11.89
N MET A 3 9.93 11.60 12.54
CA MET A 3 10.35 10.22 12.78
C MET A 3 10.29 9.36 11.50
N THR A 4 9.84 9.93 10.40
CA THR A 4 9.68 9.28 9.09
C THR A 4 10.44 10.10 8.05
N LYS A 5 11.65 9.65 7.71
CA LYS A 5 12.30 9.98 6.44
C LYS A 5 11.94 8.85 5.47
N PRO A 6 11.49 9.15 4.24
CA PRO A 6 11.27 10.46 3.60
C PRO A 6 10.01 11.21 4.12
N PRO A 7 9.95 12.55 3.93
CA PRO A 7 8.79 13.35 4.32
C PRO A 7 7.57 13.03 3.44
N ILE A 8 6.37 13.04 4.07
CA ILE A 8 5.11 12.70 3.40
C ILE A 8 4.85 13.56 2.14
N ALA A 9 5.31 14.81 2.13
CA ALA A 9 5.16 15.70 0.98
C ALA A 9 5.78 15.12 -0.31
N GLU A 10 6.99 14.56 -0.22
CA GLU A 10 7.66 13.93 -1.37
C GLU A 10 6.95 12.64 -1.81
N MET A 11 6.31 11.94 -0.87
CA MET A 11 5.56 10.72 -1.19
C MET A 11 4.24 11.02 -1.91
N LEU A 12 3.64 12.18 -1.65
CA LEU A 12 2.40 12.61 -2.32
C LEU A 12 2.62 13.00 -3.79
N GLU A 13 3.86 13.27 -4.21
CA GLU A 13 4.15 13.44 -5.65
C GLU A 13 4.03 12.12 -6.41
N LYS A 14 4.17 10.97 -5.71
CA LYS A 14 4.07 9.63 -6.30
C LYS A 14 2.71 8.96 -6.10
N VAL A 15 1.87 9.51 -5.22
CA VAL A 15 0.58 8.90 -4.84
C VAL A 15 -0.50 9.96 -4.76
N ASP A 16 -1.62 9.74 -5.44
CA ASP A 16 -2.72 10.72 -5.57
C ASP A 16 -3.22 11.31 -4.25
N CYS A 17 -3.25 10.51 -3.17
CA CYS A 17 -3.75 10.98 -1.89
C CYS A 17 -3.12 10.26 -0.68
N ARG A 18 -3.18 10.95 0.46
CA ARG A 18 -2.66 10.45 1.75
C ARG A 18 -3.27 9.12 2.17
N TYR A 19 -4.56 8.90 1.89
CA TYR A 19 -5.25 7.67 2.25
C TYR A 19 -4.74 6.47 1.45
N THR A 20 -4.56 6.63 0.14
CA THR A 20 -3.97 5.60 -0.72
C THR A 20 -2.56 5.27 -0.25
N LEU A 21 -1.75 6.28 0.06
CA LEU A 21 -0.40 6.06 0.59
C LEU A 21 -0.40 5.20 1.86
N VAL A 22 -1.28 5.50 2.81
CA VAL A 22 -1.40 4.73 4.07
C VAL A 22 -1.85 3.29 3.80
N VAL A 23 -2.85 3.10 2.94
CA VAL A 23 -3.38 1.78 2.62
C VAL A 23 -2.34 0.91 1.93
N GLU A 24 -1.63 1.44 0.94
CA GLU A 24 -0.61 0.69 0.20
C GLU A 24 0.61 0.39 1.05
N THR A 25 1.06 1.36 1.86
CA THR A 25 2.13 1.14 2.83
C THR A 25 1.75 0.02 3.81
N ALA A 26 0.51 0.03 4.31
CA ALA A 26 0.03 -1.01 5.24
C ALA A 26 -0.07 -2.39 4.56
N LYS A 27 -0.59 -2.46 3.33
CA LYS A 27 -0.62 -3.71 2.55
C LYS A 27 0.77 -4.28 2.35
N ARG A 28 1.73 -3.45 1.94
CA ARG A 28 3.11 -3.88 1.73
C ARG A 28 3.79 -4.30 3.03
N ALA A 29 3.64 -3.51 4.10
CA ALA A 29 4.20 -3.86 5.40
C ALA A 29 3.69 -5.23 5.89
N ARG A 30 2.40 -5.55 5.68
CA ARG A 30 1.85 -6.88 5.99
C ARG A 30 2.47 -7.98 5.14
N ALA A 31 2.72 -7.75 3.84
CA ALA A 31 3.39 -8.73 2.99
C ALA A 31 4.81 -9.03 3.49
N LEU A 32 5.56 -8.00 3.89
CA LEU A 32 6.89 -8.15 4.49
C LEU A 32 6.85 -8.92 5.82
N VAL A 33 5.84 -8.66 6.66
CA VAL A 33 5.59 -9.46 7.88
C VAL A 33 5.26 -10.91 7.54
N GLY A 34 4.55 -11.15 6.44
CA GLY A 34 4.24 -12.48 5.91
C GLY A 34 5.43 -13.22 5.28
N GLY A 35 6.64 -12.66 5.33
CA GLY A 35 7.85 -13.29 4.79
C GLY A 35 8.16 -12.92 3.34
N ALA A 36 7.46 -11.95 2.75
CA ALA A 36 7.85 -11.41 1.46
C ALA A 36 9.23 -10.74 1.56
N GLN A 37 10.04 -10.90 0.52
CA GLN A 37 11.36 -10.27 0.49
C GLN A 37 11.24 -8.77 0.18
N PRO A 38 12.05 -7.92 0.84
CA PRO A 38 12.23 -6.53 0.44
C PRO A 38 12.71 -6.44 -1.01
N LEU A 39 12.21 -5.45 -1.74
CA LEU A 39 12.66 -5.09 -3.10
C LEU A 39 13.91 -4.20 -3.07
N ILE A 40 14.29 -3.74 -1.87
CA ILE A 40 15.46 -2.92 -1.62
C ILE A 40 16.45 -3.69 -0.75
N ASP A 41 17.73 -3.52 -1.03
CA ASP A 41 18.77 -3.94 -0.10
C ASP A 41 18.85 -2.91 1.02
N THR A 42 18.34 -3.26 2.20
CA THR A 42 18.28 -2.39 3.36
C THR A 42 18.66 -3.13 4.62
N LYS A 43 19.35 -2.43 5.53
CA LYS A 43 19.66 -2.90 6.88
C LYS A 43 18.50 -2.69 7.85
N GLU A 44 17.44 -2.04 7.39
CA GLU A 44 16.26 -1.78 8.20
C GLU A 44 15.46 -3.06 8.41
N THR A 45 15.00 -3.28 9.63
CA THR A 45 14.24 -4.48 10.00
C THR A 45 12.76 -4.20 10.16
N LYS A 46 12.37 -2.92 10.31
CA LYS A 46 10.98 -2.52 10.47
C LYS A 46 10.24 -2.60 9.13
N PRO A 47 9.25 -3.49 8.99
CA PRO A 47 8.53 -3.69 7.71
C PRO A 47 7.90 -2.40 7.17
N ILE A 48 7.41 -1.54 8.07
CA ILE A 48 6.78 -0.28 7.68
C ILE A 48 7.77 0.72 7.07
N VAL A 49 9.01 0.74 7.56
CA VAL A 49 10.04 1.66 7.04
C VAL A 49 10.52 1.18 5.67
N ILE A 50 10.68 -0.15 5.51
CA ILE A 50 11.01 -0.76 4.22
C ILE A 50 9.92 -0.46 3.19
N ALA A 51 8.65 -0.65 3.54
CA ALA A 51 7.52 -0.37 2.65
C ALA A 51 7.48 1.11 2.20
N ILE A 52 7.72 2.03 3.12
CA ILE A 52 7.80 3.48 2.82
C ILE A 52 8.94 3.76 1.83
N ASP A 53 10.12 3.17 2.03
CA ASP A 53 11.27 3.40 1.14
C ASP A 53 11.06 2.77 -0.24
N GLU A 54 10.43 1.59 -0.32
CA GLU A 54 10.04 0.95 -1.58
C GLU A 54 9.06 1.82 -2.40
N ILE A 55 8.04 2.38 -1.72
CA ILE A 55 7.07 3.29 -2.35
C ILE A 55 7.76 4.60 -2.76
N HIS A 56 8.62 5.15 -1.91
CA HIS A 56 9.36 6.38 -2.23
C HIS A 56 10.28 6.20 -3.44
N ARG A 57 10.89 5.02 -3.61
CA ARG A 57 11.68 4.69 -4.81
C ARG A 57 10.82 4.42 -6.03
N GLY A 58 9.51 4.24 -5.88
CA GLY A 58 8.58 3.91 -6.96
C GLY A 58 8.64 2.44 -7.38
N LEU A 59 9.19 1.56 -6.53
CA LEU A 59 9.20 0.12 -6.77
C LEU A 59 7.82 -0.51 -6.53
N ILE A 60 6.98 0.19 -5.76
CA ILE A 60 5.61 -0.19 -5.44
C ILE A 60 4.72 0.98 -5.80
N GLY A 61 3.83 0.75 -6.76
CA GLY A 61 2.78 1.68 -7.17
C GLY A 61 1.40 1.14 -6.81
N TYR A 62 0.39 1.98 -7.00
CA TYR A 62 -1.01 1.57 -6.98
C TYR A 62 -1.62 1.87 -8.35
N THR A 63 -2.53 1.00 -8.76
CA THR A 63 -3.40 1.23 -9.89
C THR A 63 -4.81 1.34 -9.33
N ARG A 64 -5.53 2.42 -9.65
CA ARG A 64 -6.97 2.46 -9.43
C ARG A 64 -7.63 1.66 -10.54
N ASN A 65 -7.82 0.36 -10.31
CA ASN A 65 -8.74 -0.42 -11.12
C ASN A 65 -10.15 -0.03 -10.71
N MET A 66 -10.73 0.96 -11.39
CA MET A 66 -12.13 1.35 -11.18
C MET A 66 -13.09 0.18 -11.44
N ASP A 67 -12.66 -0.79 -12.25
CA ASP A 67 -13.45 -1.96 -12.63
C ASP A 67 -13.64 -2.98 -11.47
N GLU A 68 -12.67 -3.11 -10.56
CA GLU A 68 -12.77 -4.05 -9.41
C GLU A 68 -13.77 -3.61 -8.33
N LEU A 69 -14.08 -2.31 -8.26
CA LEU A 69 -15.07 -1.79 -7.32
C LEU A 69 -16.48 -2.20 -7.73
N VAL A 70 -16.75 -2.27 -9.04
CA VAL A 70 -18.05 -2.69 -9.58
C VAL A 70 -18.30 -4.17 -9.26
N GLU A 71 -17.32 -5.05 -9.47
CA GLU A 71 -17.50 -6.49 -9.23
C GLU A 71 -17.68 -6.85 -7.73
N LYS A 72 -17.06 -6.09 -6.81
CA LYS A 72 -17.20 -6.36 -5.36
C LYS A 72 -18.57 -5.93 -4.83
N ASP A 73 -19.18 -4.90 -5.41
CA ASP A 73 -20.52 -4.47 -5.05
C ASP A 73 -21.58 -5.43 -5.64
N GLU A 74 -21.37 -5.96 -6.84
CA GLU A 74 -22.27 -6.95 -7.46
C GLU A 74 -22.31 -8.28 -6.70
N LYS A 75 -21.17 -8.78 -6.20
CA LYS A 75 -21.13 -10.05 -5.45
C LYS A 75 -21.83 -9.97 -4.08
N LYS A 76 -21.84 -8.79 -3.44
CA LYS A 76 -22.55 -8.58 -2.17
C LYS A 76 -24.07 -8.60 -2.33
N LEU A 77 -24.59 -8.21 -3.50
CA LEU A 77 -26.03 -8.23 -3.75
C LEU A 77 -26.55 -9.66 -3.96
N GLN A 78 -25.75 -10.55 -4.57
CA GLN A 78 -26.15 -11.94 -4.83
C GLN A 78 -26.07 -12.84 -3.59
N GLU A 79 -25.18 -12.56 -2.64
CA GLU A 79 -25.04 -13.34 -1.40
C GLU A 79 -26.13 -13.02 -0.35
N GLY A 80 -26.83 -11.89 -0.48
CA GLY A 80 -27.88 -11.46 0.46
C GLY A 80 -29.29 -11.99 0.16
N GLU A 81 -29.52 -12.62 -1.00
CA GLU A 81 -30.85 -13.10 -1.42
C GLU A 81 -31.07 -14.61 -1.22
N ASN A 82 -30.07 -15.34 -0.73
CA ASN A 82 -30.14 -16.80 -0.52
C ASN A 82 -30.02 -17.21 0.97
N GLN A 83 -30.61 -16.43 1.87
CA GLN A 83 -30.79 -16.80 3.28
C GLN A 83 -32.27 -16.79 3.68
#